data_AF-A0A5S4UJ41-F1
#
_entry.id   AF-A0A5S4UJ41-F1
#
_cell.length_a   1.000
_cell.length_b   1.000
_cell.length_c   1.000
_cell.angle_alpha   90.00
_cell.angle_beta   90.00
_cell.angle_gamma   90.00
#
_symmetry.space_group_name_H-M   'P 1'
#
loop_
_entity.id
_entity.type
_entity.pdbx_description
1 polymer ?
#
loop_
_entity_poly.entity_id
_entity_poly.type
_entity_poly.pdbx_seq_one_letter_code
_entity_poly.pdbx_strand_id
1 'polypeptide(L)'
;MTMTFAERADQLCDTLRDMEHNAEEGDHLFYCAYLLGLLGLYSSTEGEGEAAFDEGFGAVLKETLIAEGVEDTDQLNITALWQAVCTQAA
;
A
#
# COMPACT_ATOMS: atom_id res chain seq x y z
N MET A 1 -9.52 -4.69 21.01
CA MET A 1 -8.22 -4.01 20.87
C MET A 1 -8.26 -3.30 19.55
N THR A 2 -7.96 -2.01 19.51
CA THR A 2 -7.76 -1.26 18.27
C THR A 2 -6.44 -1.73 17.64
N MET A 3 -6.45 -1.98 16.33
CA MET A 3 -5.24 -2.33 15.58
C MET A 3 -4.33 -1.11 15.47
N THR A 4 -3.05 -1.28 15.76
CA THR A 4 -2.05 -0.21 15.58
C THR A 4 -1.70 -0.04 14.11
N PHE A 5 -1.14 1.11 13.75
CA PHE A 5 -0.63 1.36 12.40
C PHE A 5 0.45 0.35 11.98
N ALA A 6 1.32 -0.04 12.92
CA ALA A 6 2.34 -1.06 12.67
C ALA A 6 1.72 -2.43 12.36
N GLU A 7 0.70 -2.85 13.12
CA GLU A 7 -0.02 -4.10 12.85
C GLU A 7 -0.76 -4.05 11.51
N ARG A 8 -1.40 -2.92 11.18
CA ARG A 8 -2.08 -2.74 9.88
C ARG A 8 -1.09 -2.81 8.73
N ALA A 9 0.05 -2.14 8.84
CA ALA A 9 1.10 -2.20 7.84
C ALA A 9 1.63 -3.63 7.63
N ASP A 10 1.80 -4.41 8.71
CA ASP A 10 2.25 -5.80 8.63
C ASP A 10 1.22 -6.68 7.88
N GLN A 11 -0.07 -6.54 8.19
CA GLN A 11 -1.15 -7.26 7.51
C GLN A 11 -1.23 -6.93 6.01
N LEU A 12 -1.11 -5.65 5.67
CA LEU A 12 -1.11 -5.20 4.27
C LEU A 12 0.15 -5.68 3.53
N CYS A 13 1.30 -5.71 4.21
CA CYS A 13 2.53 -6.26 3.64
C CYS A 13 2.41 -7.76 3.34
N ASP A 14 1.79 -8.53 4.24
CA ASP A 14 1.57 -9.97 4.02
C ASP A 14 0.64 -10.22 2.84
N THR A 15 -0.46 -9.45 2.76
CA THR A 15 -1.41 -9.48 1.63
C THR A 15 -0.74 -9.12 0.31
N LEU A 16 0.07 -8.05 0.29
CA LEU A 16 0.83 -7.65 -0.89
C LEU A 16 1.82 -8.72 -1.35
N ARG A 17 2.47 -9.43 -0.42
CA ARG A 17 3.38 -10.54 -0.75
C ARG A 17 2.64 -11.72 -1.33
N ASP A 18 1.45 -12.05 -0.83
CA ASP A 18 0.61 -13.09 -1.41
C ASP A 18 0.16 -12.69 -2.83
N MET A 19 -0.28 -11.44 -3.01
CA MET A 19 -0.62 -10.91 -4.35
C MET A 19 0.58 -10.91 -5.30
N GLU A 20 1.77 -10.51 -4.83
CA GLU A 20 3.03 -10.58 -5.58
C GLU A 20 3.34 -12.01 -6.01
N HIS A 21 3.13 -13.00 -5.15
CA HIS A 21 3.39 -14.40 -5.46
C HIS A 21 2.43 -14.95 -6.53
N ASN A 22 1.20 -14.45 -6.58
CA ASN A 22 0.20 -14.83 -7.58
C ASN A 22 0.30 -14.01 -8.87
N ALA A 23 1.03 -12.89 -8.87
CA ALA A 23 1.19 -12.04 -10.04
C ALA A 23 2.24 -12.60 -11.01
N GLU A 24 1.78 -13.13 -12.15
CA GLU A 24 2.66 -13.66 -13.20
C GLU A 24 3.27 -12.57 -14.11
N GLU A 25 2.90 -11.29 -13.92
CA GLU A 25 3.24 -10.15 -14.80
C GLU A 25 4.17 -9.12 -14.13
N GLY A 26 5.18 -8.65 -14.89
CA GLY A 26 6.30 -7.85 -14.38
C GLY A 26 5.94 -6.48 -13.78
N ASP A 27 4.98 -5.76 -14.36
CA ASP A 27 4.56 -4.44 -13.85
C ASP A 27 3.85 -4.55 -12.48
N HIS A 28 3.11 -5.64 -12.27
CA HIS A 28 2.42 -5.89 -11.00
C HIS A 28 3.42 -6.13 -9.87
N LEU A 29 4.50 -6.86 -10.13
CA LEU A 29 5.60 -7.04 -9.17
C LEU A 29 6.25 -5.69 -8.80
N PHE A 30 6.42 -4.80 -9.77
CA PHE A 30 6.95 -3.46 -9.51
C PHE A 30 6.00 -2.65 -8.62
N TYR A 31 4.70 -2.65 -8.90
CA TYR A 31 3.71 -1.94 -8.08
C TYR A 31 3.62 -2.51 -6.65
N CYS A 32 3.67 -3.84 -6.49
CA CYS A 32 3.72 -4.48 -5.17
C CYS A 32 4.97 -4.05 -4.39
N ALA A 33 6.15 -4.10 -5.02
CA ALA A 33 7.40 -3.70 -4.38
C ALA A 33 7.40 -2.22 -3.97
N TYR A 34 6.80 -1.35 -4.79
CA TYR A 34 6.65 0.08 -4.47
C TYR A 34 5.77 0.29 -3.24
N LEU A 35 4.58 -0.34 -3.20
CA LEU A 35 3.68 -0.26 -2.05
C LEU A 35 4.31 -0.82 -0.78
N LEU A 36 5.00 -1.96 -0.86
CA LEU A 36 5.73 -2.54 0.26
C LEU A 36 6.80 -1.60 0.82
N GLY A 37 7.55 -0.92 -0.05
CA GLY A 37 8.55 0.07 0.36
C GLY A 37 7.94 1.24 1.11
N LEU A 38 6.86 1.82 0.57
CA LEU A 38 6.20 2.97 1.19
C LEU A 38 5.47 2.58 2.49
N LEU A 39 4.85 1.40 2.54
CA LEU A 39 4.22 0.87 3.76
C LEU A 39 5.26 0.69 4.87
N GLY A 40 6.46 0.21 4.54
CA GLY A 40 7.56 0.12 5.49
C GLY A 40 7.91 1.47 6.12
N LEU A 41 7.93 2.54 5.33
CA LEU A 41 8.17 3.91 5.82
C LEU A 41 7.00 4.42 6.68
N TYR A 42 5.77 4.25 6.20
CA TYR A 42 4.58 4.75 6.89
C TYR A 42 4.26 3.97 8.17
N SER A 43 4.67 2.70 8.28
CA SER A 43 4.50 1.85 9.46
C SER A 43 5.15 2.40 10.73
N SER A 44 6.17 3.26 10.58
CA SER A 44 6.84 3.94 11.69
C SER A 44 6.03 5.11 12.27
N THR A 45 4.89 5.44 11.67
CA THR A 45 3.99 6.50 12.15
C THR A 45 3.20 6.00 13.36
N GLU A 46 3.19 6.80 14.44
CA GLU A 46 2.37 6.51 15.61
C GLU A 46 0.89 6.77 15.30
N GLY A 47 0.06 5.74 15.48
CA GLY A 47 -1.38 5.82 15.23
C GLY A 47 -2.09 4.50 15.46
N GLU A 48 -3.42 4.57 15.52
CA GLU A 48 -4.31 3.42 15.69
C GLU A 48 -5.53 3.57 14.78
N GLY A 49 -6.07 2.43 14.33
CA GLY A 49 -7.26 2.36 13.52
C GLY A 49 -6.96 2.06 12.05
N GLU A 50 -7.63 1.03 11.55
CA GLU A 50 -7.45 0.51 10.20
C GLU A 50 -7.81 1.56 9.14
N ALA A 51 -9.01 2.16 9.24
CA ALA A 51 -9.44 3.22 8.33
C ALA A 51 -8.53 4.45 8.39
N ALA A 52 -8.07 4.84 9.58
CA ALA A 52 -7.17 5.98 9.74
C ALA A 52 -5.80 5.72 9.10
N PHE A 53 -5.31 4.48 9.18
CA PHE A 53 -4.10 4.07 8.47
C PHE A 53 -4.34 4.11 6.96
N ASP A 54 -5.42 3.48 6.48
CA ASP A 54 -5.66 3.29 5.05
C ASP A 54 -5.89 4.63 4.33
N GLU A 55 -6.65 5.54 4.95
CA GLU A 55 -6.88 6.90 4.45
C GLU A 55 -5.59 7.73 4.46
N GLY A 56 -4.83 7.67 5.56
CA GLY A 56 -3.57 8.42 5.69
C GLY A 56 -2.49 7.93 4.72
N PHE A 57 -2.30 6.62 4.63
CA PHE A 57 -1.38 6.02 3.67
C PHE A 57 -1.80 6.31 2.23
N GLY A 58 -3.10 6.22 1.91
CA GLY A 58 -3.60 6.54 0.57
C GLY A 58 -3.32 7.98 0.15
N ALA A 59 -3.39 8.94 1.08
CA ALA A 59 -3.00 10.33 0.83
C ALA A 59 -1.49 10.44 0.56
N VAL A 60 -0.65 9.87 1.43
CA VAL A 60 0.82 9.89 1.29
C VAL A 60 1.25 9.22 -0.02
N LEU A 61 0.64 8.09 -0.37
CA LEU A 61 0.89 7.38 -1.63
C LEU A 61 0.67 8.30 -2.83
N LYS A 62 -0.51 8.94 -2.90
CA LYS A 62 -0.84 9.85 -3.99
C LYS A 62 0.10 11.04 -4.07
N GLU A 63 0.43 11.66 -2.93
CA GLU A 63 1.38 12.78 -2.88
C GLU A 63 2.78 12.36 -3.34
N THR A 64 3.22 11.17 -2.95
CA THR A 64 4.54 10.63 -3.31
C THR A 64 4.62 10.36 -4.81
N LEU A 65 3.60 9.71 -5.38
CA LEU A 65 3.52 9.44 -6.82
C LEU A 65 3.58 10.72 -7.67
N ILE A 66 2.86 11.77 -7.24
CA ILE A 66 2.88 13.08 -7.90
C ILE A 66 4.26 13.74 -7.77
N ALA A 67 4.88 13.68 -6.58
CA ALA A 67 6.17 14.28 -6.32
C ALA A 67 7.31 13.60 -7.10
N GLU A 68 7.22 12.28 -7.30
CA GLU A 68 8.17 11.49 -8.08
C GLU A 68 7.95 11.61 -9.61
N GLY A 69 6.85 12.23 -10.03
CA GLY A 69 6.52 12.39 -11.45
C GLY A 69 6.17 11.06 -12.13
N VAL A 70 5.59 10.12 -11.39
CA VAL A 70 5.09 8.84 -11.91
C VAL A 70 4.00 9.09 -12.95
N GLU A 71 4.00 8.36 -14.06
CA GLU A 71 3.01 8.56 -15.13
C GLU A 71 1.59 8.28 -14.64
N ASP A 72 0.60 9.03 -15.14
CA ASP A 72 -0.81 8.89 -14.72
C ASP A 72 -1.32 7.43 -14.79
N THR A 73 -0.87 6.67 -15.78
CA THR A 73 -1.22 5.25 -15.94
C THR A 73 -0.71 4.41 -14.76
N ASP A 74 0.55 4.60 -14.37
CA ASP A 74 1.15 3.89 -13.23
C ASP A 74 0.53 4.35 -11.91
N GLN A 75 0.21 5.65 -11.77
CA GLN A 75 -0.50 6.14 -10.59
C GLN A 75 -1.85 5.45 -10.42
N LEU A 76 -2.60 5.29 -11.51
CA LEU A 76 -3.88 4.59 -11.52
C LEU A 76 -3.70 3.11 -11.15
N ASN A 77 -2.71 2.43 -11.72
CA ASN A 77 -2.45 1.02 -11.44
C ASN A 77 -2.03 0.79 -9.99
N ILE A 78 -1.11 1.60 -9.46
CA ILE A 78 -0.63 1.52 -8.07
C ILE A 78 -1.77 1.83 -7.10
N THR A 79 -2.60 2.85 -7.39
CA THR A 79 -3.76 3.19 -6.56
C THR A 79 -4.83 2.09 -6.60
N ALA A 80 -5.07 1.48 -7.77
CA ALA A 80 -6.00 0.38 -7.90
C ALA A 80 -5.52 -0.87 -7.14
N LEU A 81 -4.22 -1.17 -7.21
CA LEU A 81 -3.60 -2.24 -6.44
C LEU A 81 -3.75 -1.99 -4.94
N TRP A 82 -3.46 -0.77 -4.48
CA TRP A 82 -3.64 -0.38 -3.08
C TRP A 82 -5.09 -0.63 -2.58
N GLN A 83 -6.09 -0.21 -3.35
CA GLN A 83 -7.50 -0.46 -3.00
C GLN A 83 -7.84 -1.95 -2.97
N ALA A 84 -7.28 -2.75 -3.88
CA ALA A 84 -7.47 -4.19 -3.89
C ALA A 84 -6.86 -4.85 -2.63
N VAL A 85 -5.66 -4.44 -2.23
CA VAL A 85 -4.98 -4.92 -1.02
C VAL A 85 -5.81 -4.59 0.23
N CYS A 86 -6.27 -3.35 0.38
CA CYS A 86 -7.13 -2.96 1.51
C CYS A 86 -8.42 -3.79 1.56
N THR A 87 -9.02 -4.08 0.40
CA THR A 87 -10.25 -4.88 0.31
C THR A 87 -10.01 -6.34 0.67
N GLN A 88 -8.84 -6.89 0.30
CA GLN A 88 -8.48 -8.27 0.60
C GLN A 88 -8.01 -8.46 2.05
N ALA A 89 -7.46 -7.41 2.66
CA ALA A 89 -7.02 -7.36 4.05
C ALA A 89 -8.12 -6.91 5.05
N ALA A 90 -9.34 -6.63 4.59
CA ALA A 90 -10.50 -6.24 5.41
C ALA A 90 -11.19 -7.45 6.04
#